data_AF-A0A0G0TP26-F1
#
_entry.id   AF-A0A0G0TP26-F1
#
_cell.length_a   1.000
_cell.length_b   1.000
_cell.length_c   1.000
_cell.angle_alpha   90.00
_cell.angle_beta   90.00
_cell.angle_gamma   90.00
#
_symmetry.space_group_name_H-M   'P 1'
#
loop_
_entity.id
_entity.type
_entity.pdbx_description
1 polymer ?
#
loop_
_entity_poly.entity_id
_entity_poly.type
_entity_poly.pdbx_seq_one_letter_code
_entity_poly.pdbx_strand_id
1 'polypeptide(L)' 'MIRKIKGKYVVLSEETGRKFGTYNTKKEAVKRLQQIEFFKHLKGKQKKK' A
#
# COMPACT_ATOMS: atom_id res chain seq x y z
N MET A 1 5.35 -1.65 -0.33
CA MET A 1 5.87 -2.72 -1.21
C MET A 1 4.76 -3.69 -1.67
N ILE A 2 4.96 -4.40 -2.78
CA ILE A 2 4.07 -5.48 -3.27
C ILE A 2 4.85 -6.79 -3.27
N ARG A 3 4.28 -7.85 -2.68
CA ARG A 3 4.89 -9.18 -2.61
C ARG A 3 3.93 -10.23 -3.15
N LYS A 4 4.40 -11.16 -3.98
CA LYS A 4 3.58 -12.27 -4.47
C LYS A 4 3.65 -13.43 -3.47
N ILE A 5 2.51 -13.84 -2.91
CA ILE A 5 2.40 -14.91 -1.93
C ILE A 5 1.30 -15.88 -2.38
N LYS A 6 1.64 -17.16 -2.56
CA LYS A 6 0.70 -18.21 -3.00
C LYS A 6 -0.13 -17.81 -4.23
N GLY A 7 0.52 -17.20 -5.22
CA GLY A 7 -0.13 -16.76 -6.46
C GLY A 7 -0.87 -15.41 -6.39
N LYS A 8 -1.07 -14.83 -5.21
CA LYS A 8 -1.75 -13.54 -5.01
C LYS A 8 -0.76 -12.40 -4.75
N TYR A 9 -1.13 -11.19 -5.13
CA TYR A 9 -0.35 -9.97 -4.88
C TYR A 9 -0.75 -9.33 -3.57
N VAL A 10 0.18 -9.25 -2.63
CA VAL A 10 -0.02 -8.71 -1.29
C VAL A 10 0.65 -7.35 -1.19
N VAL A 11 -0.10 -6.33 -0.77
CA VAL A 11 0.46 -5.01 -0.47
C VAL A 11 0.86 -4.99 0.99
N LEU A 12 2.14 -4.71 1.23
CA LEU A 12 2.73 -4.65 2.57
C LEU A 12 3.33 -3.26 2.82
N SER A 13 3.28 -2.82 4.06
CA SER A 13 4.02 -1.66 4.56
C SER A 13 5.52 -1.94 4.52
N GLU A 14 6.29 -0.98 4.06
CA GLU A 14 7.75 -1.09 4.04
C GLU A 14 8.35 -0.97 5.44
N GLU A 15 7.80 -0.07 6.25
CA GLU A 15 8.33 0.25 7.60
C GLU A 15 7.90 -0.76 8.67
N THR A 16 6.67 -1.28 8.56
CA THR A 16 6.06 -2.09 9.63
C THR A 16 5.74 -3.51 9.21
N GLY A 17 5.97 -3.87 7.94
CA GLY A 17 5.59 -5.18 7.38
C GLY A 17 4.07 -5.45 7.38
N ARG A 18 3.25 -4.46 7.75
CA ARG A 18 1.80 -4.62 7.91
C ARG A 18 1.11 -4.89 6.58
N LYS A 19 0.18 -5.83 6.56
CA LYS A 19 -0.59 -6.20 5.36
C LYS A 19 -1.73 -5.21 5.12
N PHE A 20 -1.69 -4.53 3.97
CA PHE A 20 -2.73 -3.57 3.58
C PHE A 20 -3.81 -4.17 2.69
N GLY A 21 -3.54 -5.33 2.07
CA GLY A 21 -4.51 -6.03 1.24
C GLY A 21 -3.90 -7.15 0.42
N THR A 22 -4.75 -8.03 -0.09
CA THR A 22 -4.41 -9.08 -1.07
C THR A 22 -5.26 -8.93 -2.31
N TYR A 23 -4.62 -9.03 -3.47
CA TYR A 23 -5.18 -8.80 -4.78
C TYR A 23 -4.83 -9.94 -5.72
N ASN A 24 -5.69 -10.20 -6.71
CA ASN A 24 -5.45 -11.25 -7.69
C ASN A 24 -4.53 -10.75 -8.81
N THR A 25 -4.57 -9.45 -9.14
CA THR A 25 -3.72 -8.85 -10.17
C THR A 25 -2.68 -7.88 -9.61
N LYS A 26 -1.57 -7.73 -10.33
CA LYS A 26 -0.54 -6.74 -10.01
C LYS A 26 -1.09 -5.31 -10.12
N LYS A 27 -1.96 -5.05 -11.10
CA LYS A 27 -2.54 -3.72 -11.35
C LYS A 27 -3.35 -3.22 -10.14
N GLU A 28 -4.18 -4.07 -9.54
CA GLU A 28 -4.94 -3.70 -8.34
C GLU A 28 -4.04 -3.42 -7.14
N ALA A 29 -3.02 -4.26 -6.93
CA ALA A 29 -2.04 -4.05 -5.87
C ALA A 29 -1.27 -2.73 -6.03
N VAL A 30 -0.92 -2.36 -7.27
CA VAL A 30 -0.27 -1.07 -7.58
C VAL A 30 -1.21 0.10 -7.31
N LYS A 31 -2.47 0.05 -7.76
CA LYS A 31 -3.46 1.09 -7.45
C LYS A 31 -3.61 1.29 -5.94
N ARG A 32 -3.64 0.20 -5.17
CA ARG A 32 -3.71 0.30 -3.71
C ARG A 32 -2.46 0.94 -3.10
N LEU A 33 -1.28 0.57 -3.59
CA LEU A 33 -0.02 1.17 -3.14
C LEU A 33 -0.04 2.70 -3.36
N GLN A 34 -0.43 3.14 -4.56
CA GLN A 34 -0.55 4.57 -4.90
C GLN A 34 -1.51 5.32 -3.98
N GLN A 35 -2.67 4.71 -3.65
CA GLN A 35 -3.59 5.30 -2.67
C GLN A 35 -2.93 5.49 -1.31
N ILE A 36 -2.22 4.47 -0.80
CA ILE A 36 -1.55 4.52 0.50
C ILE A 36 -0.49 5.63 0.51
N GLU A 37 0.30 5.75 -0.55
CA GLU A 37 1.30 6.81 -0.70
C GLU A 37 0.63 8.19 -0.77
N PHE A 38 -0.45 8.34 -1.52
CA PHE A 38 -1.21 9.58 -1.58
C PHE A 38 -1.73 10.01 -0.20
N PHE A 39 -2.33 9.09 0.54
CA PHE A 39 -2.81 9.37 1.90
C PHE A 39 -1.66 9.65 2.89
N LYS A 40 -0.50 9.00 2.76
CA LYS A 40 0.70 9.32 3.55
C LYS A 40 1.13 10.78 3.35
N HIS A 41 1.20 11.23 2.09
CA HIS A 41 1.58 12.61 1.77
C HIS A 41 0.52 13.63 2.22
N LEU A 42 -0.76 13.30 2.12
CA LEU A 42 -1.85 14.15 2.62
C LEU A 42 -1.81 14.31 4.15
N LYS A 43 -1.63 13.21 4.90
CA LYS A 43 -1.63 13.25 6.36
C LYS A 43 -0.46 14.08 6.92
N GLY A 44 0.67 14.13 6.22
CA GLY A 44 1.79 15.01 6.56
C GLY A 44 1.46 16.51 6.52
N LYS A 45 0.51 16.93 5.66
CA LYS A 45 0.10 18.35 5.55
C LYS A 45 -0.82 18.81 6.69
N GLN A 46 -1.44 17.89 7.43
CA GLN A 46 -2.44 18.21 8.45
C GLN A 46 -1.84 18.58 9.82
N LYS A 47 -0.54 18.37 10.03
CA LYS A 47 0.18 18.71 11.28
C LYS A 47 0.62 20.19 11.39
N LYS A 48 0.27 21.05 10.43
CA LYS A 48 0.45 22.50 10.53
C LYS A 48 -0.90 23.15 10.85
N LYS A 49 -1.32 23.11 12.11
CA LYS A 49 -2.34 24.01 12.66
C LYS A 49 -2.16 24.14 14.15
#